data_AF-A0A2E7ZMK7-F1
#
_entry.id   AF-A0A2E7ZMK7-F1
#
_cell.length_a   1.000
_cell.length_b   1.000
_cell.length_c   1.000
_cell.angle_alpha   90.00
_cell.angle_beta   90.00
_cell.angle_gamma   90.00
#
_symmetry.space_group_name_H-M   'P 1'
#
loop_
_entity.id
_entity.type
_entity.pdbx_description
1 polymer ?
#
loop_
_entity_poly.entity_id
_entity_poly.type
_entity_poly.pdbx_seq_one_letter_code
_entity_poly.pdbx_strand_id
1 'polypeptide(L)'
;MSALLKMESRLPQIGIEPEAMALDLPNGPKRLPLQVLPENLIDWMDDGRRGMYERLQGNHDSNGMFFSQHLPVLVTHNPDSVFPFNCGNKGVGFLPKAEYLEEYTELYLETMEQTRGLAWAESLEKRLETVSKFNFNREVIDYRCLTSLEIFEKRTFSNLCRMPMASLHYTGHCPSYVSFQLNCGVEIVGQEDPRHTFIMLSRTMFEYDSFHITQPQFPYAYLFWISEVQDKTPHRVEEQPDKVQYLRQTGDMQWDSEAIESINRAPGMIRQYIREQVEKYARERGFQNISLDVLQEAKSNLNECPVTKAAKNNP
;
A
#
# COMPACT_ATOMS: atom_id res chain seq x y z
N MET A 1 7.91 -36.63 19.77
CA MET A 1 7.07 -36.54 18.54
C MET A 1 5.89 -35.63 18.84
N SER A 2 6.18 -34.34 18.77
CA SER A 2 5.50 -33.24 19.47
C SER A 2 4.26 -32.74 18.72
N ALA A 3 3.36 -32.04 19.41
CA ALA A 3 2.10 -31.49 18.92
C ALA A 3 2.17 -30.70 17.59
N LEU A 4 3.36 -30.25 17.18
CA LEU A 4 3.62 -29.64 15.86
C LEU A 4 3.23 -30.55 14.67
N LEU A 5 3.57 -31.84 14.71
CA LEU A 5 3.20 -32.81 13.67
C LEU A 5 1.68 -33.07 13.60
N LYS A 6 0.90 -32.66 14.61
CA LYS A 6 -0.57 -32.75 14.61
C LYS A 6 -1.26 -31.46 14.14
N MET A 7 -0.54 -30.34 14.01
CA MET A 7 -1.11 -29.07 13.51
C MET A 7 -0.98 -28.91 11.99
N GLU A 8 0.04 -29.52 11.37
CA GLU A 8 0.22 -29.47 9.91
C GLU A 8 -0.92 -30.17 9.14
N SER A 9 -1.61 -31.15 9.75
CA SER A 9 -2.79 -31.81 9.16
C SER A 9 -4.10 -31.03 9.31
N ARG A 10 -4.05 -29.77 9.76
CA ARG A 10 -5.23 -28.92 10.08
C ARG A 10 -5.12 -27.48 9.59
N LEU A 11 -4.11 -27.13 8.80
CA LEU A 11 -4.06 -25.80 8.21
C LEU A 11 -5.24 -25.61 7.26
N PRO A 12 -5.92 -24.44 7.28
CA PRO A 12 -6.97 -24.15 6.33
C PRO A 12 -6.50 -24.31 4.89
N GLN A 13 -7.17 -25.20 4.16
CA GLN A 13 -7.02 -25.39 2.74
C GLN A 13 -8.26 -24.85 2.04
N ILE A 14 -8.08 -24.36 0.81
CA ILE A 14 -9.17 -23.86 -0.01
C ILE A 14 -9.12 -24.59 -1.34
N GLY A 15 -10.26 -25.12 -1.78
CA GLY A 15 -10.38 -25.66 -3.12
C GLY A 15 -10.51 -24.52 -4.12
N ILE A 16 -9.56 -24.37 -5.03
CA ILE A 16 -9.60 -23.32 -6.07
C ILE A 16 -10.12 -23.90 -7.37
N GLU A 17 -11.18 -23.29 -7.89
CA GLU A 17 -11.77 -23.55 -9.19
C GLU A 17 -11.57 -22.30 -10.07
N PRO A 18 -11.77 -22.36 -11.40
CA PRO A 18 -11.55 -21.20 -12.29
C PRO A 18 -12.29 -19.92 -11.86
N GLU A 19 -13.56 -20.06 -11.44
CA GLU A 19 -14.47 -18.95 -11.13
C GLU A 19 -14.97 -18.96 -9.68
N ALA A 20 -14.46 -19.88 -8.86
CA ALA A 20 -14.93 -20.05 -7.49
C ALA A 20 -13.86 -20.61 -6.57
N MET A 21 -14.11 -20.46 -5.28
CA MET A 21 -13.34 -21.11 -4.23
C MET A 21 -14.28 -21.83 -3.28
N ALA A 22 -13.86 -22.99 -2.78
CA ALA A 22 -14.56 -23.78 -1.79
C ALA A 22 -13.81 -23.70 -0.46
N LEU A 23 -14.51 -23.26 0.58
CA LEU A 23 -13.98 -23.15 1.94
C LEU A 23 -14.78 -24.02 2.89
N ASP A 24 -14.08 -24.72 3.77
CA ASP A 24 -14.70 -25.38 4.91
C ASP A 24 -14.79 -24.41 6.08
N LEU A 25 -16.01 -23.95 6.38
CA LEU A 25 -16.28 -23.06 7.51
C LEU A 25 -16.90 -23.84 8.69
N PRO A 26 -16.81 -23.32 9.93
CA PRO A 26 -17.42 -23.98 11.09
C PRO A 26 -18.92 -24.25 10.97
N ASN A 27 -19.64 -23.47 10.15
CA ASN A 27 -21.06 -23.60 9.90
C ASN A 27 -21.39 -24.40 8.61
N GLY A 28 -20.40 -25.06 8.02
CA GLY A 28 -20.53 -25.87 6.81
C GLY A 28 -19.72 -25.31 5.64
N PRO A 29 -19.51 -26.13 4.59
CA PRO A 29 -18.77 -25.71 3.41
C PRO A 29 -19.48 -24.56 2.70
N LYS A 30 -18.71 -23.60 2.21
CA LYS A 30 -19.19 -22.44 1.46
C LYS A 30 -18.44 -22.31 0.16
N ARG A 31 -19.19 -22.14 -0.93
CA ARG A 31 -18.63 -21.79 -2.25
C ARG A 31 -18.78 -20.29 -2.47
N LEU A 32 -17.68 -19.63 -2.76
CA LEU A 32 -17.61 -18.19 -2.99
C LEU A 32 -17.11 -17.93 -4.42
N PRO A 33 -17.51 -16.82 -5.07
CA PRO A 33 -16.93 -16.43 -6.34
C PRO A 33 -15.43 -16.16 -6.17
N LEU A 34 -14.63 -16.44 -7.19
CA LEU A 34 -13.22 -16.07 -7.27
C LEU A 34 -13.11 -14.91 -8.26
N GLN A 35 -12.51 -13.79 -7.85
CA GLN A 35 -12.40 -12.59 -8.66
C GLN A 35 -10.95 -12.20 -8.89
N VAL A 36 -10.70 -11.58 -10.04
CA VAL A 36 -9.43 -10.92 -10.36
C VAL A 36 -9.47 -9.50 -9.81
N LEU A 37 -8.34 -8.98 -9.33
CA LEU A 37 -8.24 -7.56 -8.95
C LEU A 37 -8.54 -6.65 -10.15
N PRO A 38 -9.25 -5.53 -9.95
CA PRO A 38 -9.52 -4.59 -11.03
C PRO A 38 -8.26 -3.83 -11.44
N GLU A 39 -8.14 -3.50 -12.73
CA GLU A 39 -6.95 -2.85 -13.31
C GLU A 39 -6.54 -1.57 -12.57
N ASN A 40 -7.50 -0.73 -12.16
CA ASN A 40 -7.19 0.50 -11.43
C ASN A 40 -6.54 0.27 -10.06
N LEU A 41 -6.85 -0.85 -9.39
CA LEU A 41 -6.18 -1.26 -8.16
C LEU A 41 -4.79 -1.82 -8.45
N ILE A 42 -4.64 -2.62 -9.51
CA ILE A 42 -3.34 -3.15 -9.95
C ILE A 42 -2.39 -2.00 -10.29
N ASP A 43 -2.84 -1.05 -11.12
CA ASP A 43 -2.07 0.15 -11.49
C ASP A 43 -1.63 0.93 -10.24
N TRP A 44 -2.54 1.16 -9.30
CA TRP A 44 -2.22 1.86 -8.05
C TRP A 44 -1.18 1.11 -7.20
N MET A 45 -1.28 -0.22 -7.15
CA MET A 45 -0.33 -1.09 -6.45
C MET A 45 1.05 -1.13 -7.12
N ASP A 46 1.09 -1.09 -8.46
CA ASP A 46 2.31 -1.03 -9.27
C ASP A 46 3.03 0.31 -9.08
N ASP A 47 2.29 1.43 -9.20
CA ASP A 47 2.81 2.78 -8.99
C ASP A 47 3.43 2.95 -7.60
N GLY A 48 2.77 2.38 -6.58
CA GLY A 48 3.29 2.35 -5.23
C GLY A 48 4.65 1.63 -5.14
N ARG A 49 4.79 0.47 -5.80
CA ARG A 49 6.04 -0.30 -5.83
C ARG A 49 7.14 0.42 -6.59
N ARG A 50 6.84 1.01 -7.76
CA ARG A 50 7.81 1.81 -8.54
C ARG A 50 8.34 2.97 -7.71
N GLY A 51 7.45 3.74 -7.09
CA GLY A 51 7.84 4.85 -6.23
C GLY A 51 8.63 4.41 -4.99
N MET A 52 8.45 3.18 -4.50
CA MET A 52 9.30 2.62 -3.45
C MET A 52 10.69 2.27 -3.99
N TYR A 53 10.78 1.60 -5.14
CA TYR A 53 12.06 1.19 -5.74
C TYR A 53 12.93 2.38 -6.12
N GLU A 54 12.34 3.42 -6.70
CA GLU A 54 13.05 4.68 -7.02
C GLU A 54 13.65 5.33 -5.76
N ARG A 55 12.93 5.32 -4.64
CA ARG A 55 13.43 5.87 -3.37
C ARG A 55 14.58 5.05 -2.80
N LEU A 56 14.47 3.72 -2.86
CA LEU A 56 15.54 2.82 -2.44
C LEU A 56 16.82 3.08 -3.25
N GLN A 57 16.72 3.28 -4.56
CA GLN A 57 17.87 3.61 -5.42
C GLN A 57 18.45 5.00 -5.16
N GLY A 58 17.61 5.98 -4.84
CA GLY A 58 18.02 7.38 -4.66
C GLY A 58 18.76 7.69 -3.35
N ASN A 59 19.01 6.69 -2.47
CA ASN A 59 19.44 6.91 -1.08
C ASN A 59 18.58 7.96 -0.34
N HIS A 60 17.32 8.12 -0.78
CA HIS A 60 16.38 8.96 -0.05
C HIS A 60 16.03 8.22 1.22
N ASP A 61 16.00 8.96 2.34
CA ASP A 61 15.59 8.40 3.62
C ASP A 61 14.15 7.91 3.48
N SER A 62 13.99 6.62 3.20
CA SER A 62 12.68 5.99 3.15
C SER A 62 12.06 5.92 4.55
N ASN A 63 12.84 6.24 5.61
CA ASN A 63 12.52 6.03 7.03
C ASN A 63 11.21 6.72 7.39
N GLY A 64 10.22 5.90 7.75
CA GLY A 64 8.97 6.35 8.32
C GLY A 64 7.82 6.64 7.35
N MET A 65 7.96 6.45 6.03
CA MET A 65 6.81 6.58 5.12
C MET A 65 5.97 5.29 5.07
N PHE A 66 4.69 5.42 5.44
CA PHE A 66 3.74 4.32 5.40
C PHE A 66 3.46 3.89 3.95
N PHE A 67 3.88 2.69 3.57
CA PHE A 67 3.67 2.16 2.21
C PHE A 67 2.27 1.58 2.05
N SER A 68 1.27 2.46 1.89
CA SER A 68 -0.16 2.09 1.89
C SER A 68 -0.56 1.01 0.88
N GLN A 69 0.13 0.91 -0.26
CA GLN A 69 -0.13 -0.05 -1.32
C GLN A 69 0.37 -1.47 -1.00
N HIS A 70 1.25 -1.60 0.00
CA HIS A 70 1.76 -2.89 0.47
C HIS A 70 1.29 -3.22 1.89
N LEU A 71 0.83 -2.23 2.65
CA LEU A 71 0.45 -2.39 4.06
C LEU A 71 -1.07 -2.16 4.27
N PRO A 72 -1.96 -2.98 3.69
CA PRO A 72 -3.37 -2.92 4.03
C PRO A 72 -3.60 -3.30 5.51
N VAL A 73 -4.74 -2.87 6.02
CA VAL A 73 -5.28 -3.39 7.27
C VAL A 73 -5.91 -4.75 6.98
N LEU A 74 -5.33 -5.81 7.54
CA LEU A 74 -5.92 -7.14 7.58
C LEU A 74 -6.94 -7.20 8.71
N VAL A 75 -8.17 -7.58 8.36
CA VAL A 75 -9.30 -7.76 9.28
C VAL A 75 -9.67 -9.24 9.33
N THR A 76 -9.65 -9.84 10.53
CA THR A 76 -10.07 -11.23 10.76
C THR A 76 -11.15 -11.31 11.83
N HIS A 77 -12.00 -12.33 11.73
CA HIS A 77 -13.09 -12.54 12.68
C HIS A 77 -12.60 -13.32 13.92
N ASN A 78 -12.86 -12.79 15.12
CA ASN A 78 -12.63 -13.46 16.39
C ASN A 78 -13.97 -13.78 17.07
N PRO A 79 -14.49 -15.03 16.95
CA PRO A 79 -15.79 -15.40 17.50
C PRO A 79 -15.86 -15.37 19.05
N ASP A 80 -14.71 -15.40 19.74
CA ASP A 80 -14.67 -15.47 21.21
C ASP A 80 -14.63 -14.09 21.88
N SER A 81 -14.59 -13.01 21.09
CA SER A 81 -14.47 -11.64 21.58
C SER A 81 -15.78 -10.88 21.42
N VAL A 82 -16.14 -10.07 22.42
CA VAL A 82 -17.27 -9.12 22.33
C VAL A 82 -17.06 -8.11 21.20
N PHE A 83 -15.80 -7.81 20.87
CA PHE A 83 -15.40 -7.09 19.67
C PHE A 83 -14.90 -8.11 18.63
N PRO A 84 -15.72 -8.56 17.67
CA PRO A 84 -15.45 -9.74 16.87
C PRO A 84 -14.46 -9.49 15.73
N PHE A 85 -13.80 -8.33 15.69
CA PHE A 85 -12.86 -7.94 14.64
C PHE A 85 -11.47 -7.76 15.22
N ASN A 86 -10.49 -8.39 14.60
CA ASN A 86 -9.08 -8.18 14.84
C ASN A 86 -8.46 -7.51 13.62
N CYS A 87 -7.87 -6.33 13.83
CA CYS A 87 -7.24 -5.55 12.77
C CYS A 87 -5.72 -5.48 12.96
N GLY A 88 -4.96 -5.54 11.87
CA GLY A 88 -3.53 -5.28 11.91
C GLY A 88 -2.95 -5.03 10.53
N ASN A 89 -1.96 -4.14 10.43
CA ASN A 89 -1.25 -3.92 9.17
C ASN A 89 -0.39 -5.13 8.83
N LYS A 90 -0.44 -5.57 7.58
CA LYS A 90 0.34 -6.70 7.07
C LYS A 90 0.95 -6.35 5.73
N GLY A 91 2.23 -6.70 5.53
CA GLY A 91 2.86 -6.64 4.22
C GLY A 91 2.20 -7.64 3.28
N VAL A 92 1.71 -7.16 2.14
CA VAL A 92 1.00 -7.95 1.14
C VAL A 92 1.71 -7.92 -0.22
N GLY A 93 2.05 -9.11 -0.71
CA GLY A 93 2.73 -9.34 -1.98
C GLY A 93 1.81 -9.96 -3.05
N PHE A 94 2.39 -10.18 -4.22
CA PHE A 94 1.77 -10.93 -5.32
C PHE A 94 2.19 -12.40 -5.28
N LEU A 95 1.45 -13.25 -5.98
CA LEU A 95 1.78 -14.65 -6.22
C LEU A 95 2.01 -14.89 -7.72
N PRO A 96 3.05 -15.64 -8.12
CA PRO A 96 3.16 -16.14 -9.49
C PRO A 96 2.05 -17.14 -9.79
N LYS A 97 1.59 -17.21 -11.04
CA LYS A 97 0.78 -18.34 -11.49
C LYS A 97 1.58 -19.64 -11.33
N ALA A 98 0.88 -20.75 -11.17
CA ALA A 98 1.48 -22.04 -10.82
C ALA A 98 2.59 -22.46 -11.78
N GLU A 99 2.42 -22.20 -13.08
CA GLU A 99 3.37 -22.51 -14.14
C GLU A 99 4.67 -21.68 -14.09
N TYR A 100 4.67 -20.53 -13.42
CA TYR A 100 5.85 -19.66 -13.28
C TYR A 100 6.47 -19.70 -11.87
N LEU A 101 5.84 -20.40 -10.93
CA LEU A 101 6.27 -20.40 -9.52
C LEU A 101 7.71 -20.92 -9.37
N GLU A 102 8.04 -22.03 -10.03
CA GLU A 102 9.38 -22.63 -9.98
C GLU A 102 10.44 -21.68 -10.55
N GLU A 103 10.21 -21.16 -11.77
CA GLU A 103 11.10 -20.22 -12.46
C GLU A 103 11.46 -19.00 -11.59
N TYR A 104 10.45 -18.33 -11.01
CA TYR A 104 10.71 -17.14 -10.19
C TYR A 104 11.29 -17.47 -8.81
N THR A 105 11.00 -18.66 -8.27
CA THR A 105 11.62 -19.13 -7.03
C THR A 105 13.12 -19.37 -7.23
N GLU A 106 13.51 -20.03 -8.32
CA GLU A 106 14.90 -20.24 -8.69
C GLU A 106 15.62 -18.91 -8.93
N LEU A 107 15.01 -17.99 -9.69
CA LEU A 107 15.56 -16.65 -9.91
C LEU A 107 15.86 -15.90 -8.60
N TYR A 108 14.97 -16.03 -7.61
CA TYR A 108 15.15 -15.39 -6.31
C TYR A 108 16.26 -16.05 -5.50
N LEU A 109 16.34 -17.39 -5.50
CA LEU A 109 17.42 -18.14 -4.86
C LEU A 109 18.79 -17.79 -5.44
N GLU A 110 18.91 -17.77 -6.78
CA GLU A 110 20.15 -17.40 -7.47
C GLU A 110 20.58 -15.98 -7.11
N THR A 111 19.64 -15.04 -7.09
CA THR A 111 19.92 -13.65 -6.72
C THR A 111 20.40 -13.56 -5.27
N MET A 112 19.77 -14.30 -4.34
CA MET A 112 20.19 -14.33 -2.95
C MET A 112 21.60 -14.88 -2.76
N GLU A 113 21.98 -15.93 -3.49
CA GLU A 113 23.33 -16.49 -3.43
C GLU A 113 24.36 -15.55 -4.07
N GLN A 114 24.06 -14.95 -5.23
CA GLN A 114 24.94 -13.98 -5.90
C GLN A 114 25.19 -12.72 -5.06
N THR A 115 24.21 -12.31 -4.27
CA THR A 115 24.29 -11.10 -3.43
C THR A 115 24.73 -11.39 -1.99
N ARG A 116 25.07 -12.64 -1.68
CA ARG A 116 25.43 -13.08 -0.34
C ARG A 116 26.79 -12.50 0.07
N GLY A 117 26.82 -11.83 1.22
CA GLY A 117 28.05 -11.24 1.77
C GLY A 117 28.50 -9.93 1.10
N LEU A 118 27.79 -9.46 0.07
CA LEU A 118 28.02 -8.13 -0.52
C LEU A 118 27.46 -7.03 0.38
N ALA A 119 28.01 -5.83 0.28
CA ALA A 119 27.43 -4.66 0.93
C ALA A 119 26.04 -4.34 0.34
N TRP A 120 25.14 -3.80 1.16
CA TRP A 120 23.76 -3.51 0.72
C TRP A 120 23.74 -2.64 -0.54
N ALA A 121 24.50 -1.54 -0.55
CA ALA A 121 24.59 -0.62 -1.68
C ALA A 121 25.07 -1.28 -2.99
N GLU A 122 25.93 -2.31 -2.89
CA GLU A 122 26.45 -3.04 -4.05
C GLU A 122 25.46 -4.11 -4.55
N SER A 123 24.64 -4.66 -3.65
CA SER A 123 23.66 -5.69 -3.99
C SER A 123 22.28 -5.16 -4.39
N LEU A 124 21.96 -3.91 -4.02
CA LEU A 124 20.61 -3.34 -4.14
C LEU A 124 20.12 -3.30 -5.60
N GLU A 125 20.96 -2.85 -6.53
CA GLU A 125 20.59 -2.78 -7.96
C GLU A 125 20.16 -4.15 -8.48
N LYS A 126 20.93 -5.20 -8.17
CA LYS A 126 20.63 -6.56 -8.61
C LYS A 126 19.34 -7.10 -8.01
N ARG A 127 19.13 -6.87 -6.71
CA ARG A 127 17.90 -7.26 -6.00
C ARG A 127 16.67 -6.58 -6.61
N LEU A 128 16.76 -5.26 -6.86
CA LEU A 128 15.68 -4.48 -7.47
C LEU A 128 15.40 -4.92 -8.91
N GLU A 129 16.44 -5.20 -9.72
CA GLU A 129 16.29 -5.75 -11.07
C GLU A 129 15.51 -7.07 -11.04
N THR A 130 15.90 -7.99 -10.15
CA THR A 130 15.26 -9.29 -10.00
C THR A 130 13.79 -9.18 -9.57
N VAL A 131 13.48 -8.41 -8.52
CA VAL A 131 12.07 -8.29 -8.10
C VAL A 131 11.21 -7.53 -9.09
N SER A 132 11.80 -6.61 -9.87
CA SER A 132 11.08 -5.86 -10.90
C SER A 132 10.65 -6.76 -12.06
N LYS A 133 11.45 -7.78 -12.42
CA LYS A 133 11.09 -8.78 -13.44
C LYS A 133 9.79 -9.50 -13.10
N PHE A 134 9.56 -9.78 -11.82
CA PHE A 134 8.31 -10.37 -11.34
C PHE A 134 7.21 -9.33 -11.16
N ASN A 135 7.42 -8.33 -10.29
CA ASN A 135 6.35 -7.44 -9.81
C ASN A 135 5.70 -6.59 -10.91
N PHE A 136 6.37 -6.40 -12.06
CA PHE A 136 5.83 -5.61 -13.17
C PHE A 136 5.52 -6.44 -14.41
N ASN A 137 5.53 -7.77 -14.29
CA ASN A 137 5.12 -8.67 -15.36
C ASN A 137 3.69 -9.17 -15.11
N ARG A 138 2.72 -8.54 -15.79
CA ARG A 138 1.28 -8.86 -15.61
C ARG A 138 0.91 -10.26 -16.10
N GLU A 139 1.69 -10.86 -17.00
CA GLU A 139 1.38 -12.17 -17.57
C GLU A 139 1.65 -13.31 -16.59
N VAL A 140 2.57 -13.12 -15.66
CA VAL A 140 3.02 -14.18 -14.73
C VAL A 140 2.38 -14.09 -13.35
N ILE A 141 1.75 -12.97 -13.00
CA ILE A 141 1.11 -12.76 -11.69
C ILE A 141 -0.31 -13.34 -11.70
N ASP A 142 -0.67 -14.06 -10.62
CA ASP A 142 -2.06 -14.45 -10.36
C ASP A 142 -2.77 -13.37 -9.54
N TYR A 143 -3.42 -12.44 -10.23
CA TYR A 143 -4.19 -11.35 -9.60
C TYR A 143 -5.49 -11.81 -8.93
N ARG A 144 -5.75 -13.12 -8.80
CA ARG A 144 -6.82 -13.66 -7.95
C ARG A 144 -6.33 -13.95 -6.54
N CYS A 145 -5.02 -13.83 -6.27
CA CYS A 145 -4.41 -14.16 -5.00
C CYS A 145 -3.38 -13.11 -4.56
N LEU A 146 -3.47 -12.70 -3.30
CA LEU A 146 -2.48 -11.88 -2.63
C LEU A 146 -1.79 -12.67 -1.52
N THR A 147 -0.56 -12.33 -1.15
CA THR A 147 0.26 -13.13 -0.22
C THR A 147 0.73 -12.34 0.98
N SER A 148 0.94 -13.00 2.12
CA SER A 148 1.61 -12.39 3.28
C SER A 148 2.33 -13.45 4.11
N LEU A 149 3.28 -13.03 4.96
CA LEU A 149 3.99 -13.93 5.87
C LEU A 149 3.42 -13.85 7.30
N GLU A 150 3.40 -15.00 7.95
CA GLU A 150 3.14 -15.12 9.38
C GLU A 150 4.42 -15.44 10.15
N ILE A 151 4.55 -14.84 11.32
CA ILE A 151 5.80 -14.81 12.10
C ILE A 151 5.55 -15.27 13.54
N PHE A 152 4.44 -14.82 14.14
CA PHE A 152 4.23 -14.90 15.58
C PHE A 152 3.11 -15.85 15.99
N GLU A 153 2.30 -16.33 15.04
CA GLU A 153 1.20 -17.28 15.30
C GLU A 153 0.22 -16.80 16.37
N LYS A 154 0.01 -15.47 16.45
CA LYS A 154 -0.86 -14.85 17.45
C LYS A 154 -2.31 -14.85 16.99
N ARG A 155 -3.03 -13.77 17.31
CA ARG A 155 -4.48 -13.65 17.14
C ARG A 155 -4.94 -13.85 15.71
N THR A 156 -4.25 -13.24 14.74
CA THR A 156 -4.57 -13.41 13.30
C THR A 156 -4.50 -14.86 12.87
N PHE A 157 -3.41 -15.56 13.18
CA PHE A 157 -3.24 -16.99 12.86
C PHE A 157 -4.33 -17.85 13.51
N SER A 158 -4.56 -17.66 14.82
CA SER A 158 -5.60 -18.40 15.55
C SER A 158 -7.00 -18.17 14.98
N ASN A 159 -7.32 -16.93 14.58
CA ASN A 159 -8.58 -16.59 13.94
C ASN A 159 -8.73 -17.31 12.59
N LEU A 160 -7.70 -17.25 11.74
CA LEU A 160 -7.73 -17.83 10.39
C LEU A 160 -7.81 -19.36 10.40
N CYS A 161 -7.15 -20.02 11.36
CA CYS A 161 -7.28 -21.47 11.56
C CYS A 161 -8.71 -21.92 11.90
N ARG A 162 -9.56 -21.02 12.40
CA ARG A 162 -10.96 -21.32 12.77
C ARG A 162 -11.95 -20.78 11.75
N MET A 163 -11.66 -19.62 11.19
CA MET A 163 -12.48 -18.90 10.23
C MET A 163 -11.56 -18.42 9.10
N PRO A 164 -11.37 -19.22 8.03
CA PRO A 164 -10.45 -18.93 6.93
C PRO A 164 -11.00 -17.87 5.97
N MET A 165 -11.48 -16.76 6.54
CA MET A 165 -11.97 -15.60 5.81
C MET A 165 -11.35 -14.34 6.42
N ALA A 166 -11.00 -13.41 5.54
CA ALA A 166 -10.47 -12.13 5.95
C ALA A 166 -10.92 -11.02 5.01
N SER A 167 -10.78 -9.78 5.46
CA SER A 167 -10.84 -8.62 4.57
C SER A 167 -9.52 -7.87 4.60
N LEU A 168 -9.03 -7.46 3.43
CA LEU A 168 -7.93 -6.52 3.30
C LEU A 168 -8.50 -5.15 2.99
N HIS A 169 -8.14 -4.15 3.78
CA HIS A 169 -8.54 -2.77 3.53
C HIS A 169 -7.34 -1.91 3.16
N TYR A 170 -7.37 -1.37 1.95
CA TYR A 170 -6.38 -0.44 1.43
C TYR A 170 -6.89 1.00 1.57
N THR A 171 -5.99 1.87 2.02
CA THR A 171 -6.26 3.31 2.17
C THR A 171 -5.04 4.10 1.72
N GLY A 172 -5.16 4.77 0.59
CA GLY A 172 -4.17 5.70 0.07
C GLY A 172 -4.23 7.07 0.72
N HIS A 173 -3.35 7.95 0.26
CA HIS A 173 -3.20 9.29 0.78
C HIS A 173 -3.84 10.35 -0.14
N CYS A 174 -3.85 11.59 0.34
CA CYS A 174 -4.18 12.76 -0.47
C CYS A 174 -3.31 12.78 -1.74
N PRO A 175 -3.85 13.19 -2.91
CA PRO A 175 -5.17 13.81 -3.12
C PRO A 175 -6.26 12.85 -3.61
N SER A 176 -5.94 11.61 -3.94
CA SER A 176 -6.90 10.66 -4.52
C SER A 176 -7.67 9.84 -3.48
N TYR A 177 -7.11 9.66 -2.27
CA TYR A 177 -7.73 8.87 -1.19
C TYR A 177 -8.22 7.49 -1.68
N VAL A 178 -7.45 6.87 -2.57
CA VAL A 178 -7.76 5.54 -3.13
C VAL A 178 -8.10 4.59 -2.01
N SER A 179 -9.23 3.91 -2.08
CA SER A 179 -9.64 3.00 -1.03
C SER A 179 -10.34 1.79 -1.58
N PHE A 180 -9.91 0.61 -1.15
CA PHE A 180 -10.49 -0.65 -1.55
C PHE A 180 -10.69 -1.56 -0.34
N GLN A 181 -11.74 -2.37 -0.39
CA GLN A 181 -11.88 -3.54 0.48
C GLN A 181 -11.90 -4.79 -0.39
N LEU A 182 -11.04 -5.74 -0.06
CA LEU A 182 -10.99 -7.06 -0.67
C LEU A 182 -11.48 -8.08 0.35
N ASN A 183 -12.53 -8.84 0.05
CA ASN A 183 -12.98 -9.94 0.89
C ASN A 183 -12.41 -11.25 0.33
N CYS A 184 -11.76 -12.02 1.19
CA CYS A 184 -10.91 -13.12 0.76
C CYS A 184 -11.23 -14.41 1.52
N GLY A 185 -11.10 -15.53 0.81
CA GLY A 185 -10.78 -16.80 1.44
C GLY A 185 -9.29 -16.86 1.76
N VAL A 186 -8.93 -17.45 2.91
CA VAL A 186 -7.54 -17.54 3.34
C VAL A 186 -7.08 -18.99 3.45
N GLU A 187 -6.09 -19.32 2.64
CA GLU A 187 -5.34 -20.57 2.74
C GLU A 187 -4.05 -20.30 3.52
N ILE A 188 -3.64 -21.26 4.36
CA ILE A 188 -2.39 -21.18 5.12
C ILE A 188 -1.47 -22.30 4.64
N VAL A 189 -0.27 -21.93 4.20
CA VAL A 189 0.75 -22.86 3.72
C VAL A 189 1.97 -22.85 4.64
N GLY A 190 2.58 -24.02 4.83
CA GLY A 190 3.82 -24.20 5.59
C GLY A 190 5.05 -24.28 4.69
N GLN A 191 6.21 -24.53 5.31
CA GLN A 191 7.53 -24.53 4.65
C GLN A 191 7.72 -25.61 3.58
N GLU A 192 6.91 -26.67 3.60
CA GLU A 192 6.94 -27.73 2.58
C GLU A 192 6.25 -27.31 1.27
N ASP A 193 5.51 -26.20 1.28
CA ASP A 193 4.82 -25.70 0.09
C ASP A 193 5.74 -24.76 -0.72
N PRO A 194 5.92 -24.98 -2.03
CA PRO A 194 6.78 -24.11 -2.85
C PRO A 194 6.31 -22.64 -2.87
N ARG A 195 5.01 -22.37 -2.68
CA ARG A 195 4.47 -21.01 -2.59
C ARG A 195 5.00 -20.30 -1.35
N HIS A 196 5.15 -21.02 -0.22
CA HIS A 196 5.76 -20.46 0.98
C HIS A 196 7.18 -19.99 0.70
N THR A 197 8.00 -20.86 0.08
CA THR A 197 9.38 -20.55 -0.26
C THR A 197 9.48 -19.29 -1.10
N PHE A 198 8.69 -19.18 -2.18
CA PHE A 198 8.65 -17.97 -3.00
C PHE A 198 8.33 -16.70 -2.18
N ILE A 199 7.26 -16.75 -1.37
CA ILE A 199 6.81 -15.59 -0.58
C ILE A 199 7.89 -15.21 0.44
N MET A 200 8.51 -16.18 1.09
CA MET A 200 9.59 -15.96 2.04
C MET A 200 10.80 -15.30 1.35
N LEU A 201 11.23 -15.81 0.20
CA LEU A 201 12.34 -15.24 -0.57
C LEU A 201 12.06 -13.79 -1.01
N SER A 202 10.82 -13.50 -1.43
CA SER A 202 10.41 -12.15 -1.82
C SER A 202 10.60 -11.14 -0.68
N ARG A 203 10.37 -11.58 0.56
CA ARG A 203 10.62 -10.79 1.76
C ARG A 203 12.13 -10.74 2.04
N THR A 204 12.79 -11.87 2.19
CA THR A 204 14.18 -11.94 2.69
C THR A 204 15.17 -11.25 1.76
N MET A 205 14.82 -11.06 0.49
CA MET A 205 15.56 -10.22 -0.45
C MET A 205 15.80 -8.79 0.05
N PHE A 206 14.97 -8.29 0.98
CA PHE A 206 15.08 -6.97 1.61
C PHE A 206 15.26 -7.02 3.13
N GLU A 207 15.72 -8.14 3.71
CA GLU A 207 15.82 -8.31 5.18
C GLU A 207 16.79 -7.35 5.87
N TYR A 208 17.82 -6.90 5.16
CA TYR A 208 18.85 -5.99 5.69
C TYR A 208 18.56 -4.51 5.49
N ASP A 209 17.35 -4.14 5.06
CA ASP A 209 16.96 -2.73 4.95
C ASP A 209 16.63 -2.14 6.34
N SER A 210 16.91 -0.85 6.54
CA SER A 210 16.77 -0.14 7.84
C SER A 210 15.32 -0.12 8.39
N PHE A 211 14.36 -0.52 7.56
CA PHE A 211 12.91 -0.62 7.83
C PHE A 211 12.49 -1.90 8.52
N HIS A 212 13.38 -2.88 8.59
CA HIS A 212 13.02 -4.23 8.90
C HIS A 212 13.60 -4.68 10.23
N ILE A 213 12.74 -5.19 11.10
CA ILE A 213 13.16 -5.99 12.24
C ILE A 213 13.69 -7.31 11.67
N THR A 214 14.91 -7.72 12.01
CA THR A 214 15.42 -9.06 11.67
C THR A 214 14.51 -10.11 12.29
N GLN A 215 13.95 -11.01 11.49
CA GLN A 215 13.00 -12.01 11.98
C GLN A 215 13.47 -13.40 11.59
N PRO A 216 13.79 -14.26 12.57
CA PRO A 216 14.59 -15.46 12.30
C PRO A 216 13.83 -16.55 11.53
N GLN A 217 12.48 -16.57 11.57
CA GLN A 217 11.67 -17.63 10.99
C GLN A 217 10.30 -17.11 10.53
N PHE A 218 9.88 -17.54 9.34
CA PHE A 218 8.53 -17.37 8.81
C PHE A 218 7.86 -18.74 8.74
N PRO A 219 7.19 -19.22 9.79
CA PRO A 219 6.65 -20.58 9.82
C PRO A 219 5.56 -20.84 8.77
N TYR A 220 4.79 -19.81 8.42
CA TYR A 220 3.65 -19.93 7.50
C TYR A 220 3.54 -18.72 6.56
N ALA A 221 2.82 -18.93 5.46
CA ALA A 221 2.37 -17.86 4.58
C ALA A 221 0.84 -17.93 4.41
N TYR A 222 0.24 -16.76 4.21
CA TYR A 222 -1.18 -16.59 3.92
C TYR A 222 -1.36 -16.36 2.43
N LEU A 223 -2.30 -17.07 1.83
CA LEU A 223 -2.80 -16.82 0.48
C LEU A 223 -4.24 -16.29 0.59
N PHE A 224 -4.43 -15.05 0.19
CA PHE A 224 -5.71 -14.36 0.18
C PHE A 224 -6.33 -14.48 -1.22
N TRP A 225 -7.18 -15.48 -1.39
CA TRP A 225 -7.96 -15.68 -2.61
C TRP A 225 -9.12 -14.70 -2.64
N ILE A 226 -9.16 -13.84 -3.65
CA ILE A 226 -10.08 -12.70 -3.71
C ILE A 226 -11.47 -13.17 -4.11
N SER A 227 -12.48 -12.87 -3.30
CA SER A 227 -13.87 -13.20 -3.58
C SER A 227 -14.72 -12.02 -4.01
N GLU A 228 -14.43 -10.85 -3.43
CA GLU A 228 -15.18 -9.62 -3.70
C GLU A 228 -14.23 -8.44 -3.59
N VAL A 229 -14.39 -7.47 -4.49
CA VAL A 229 -13.70 -6.20 -4.46
C VAL A 229 -14.71 -5.07 -4.35
N GLN A 230 -14.55 -4.23 -3.34
CA GLN A 230 -15.36 -3.03 -3.14
C GLN A 230 -14.47 -1.80 -3.31
N ASP A 231 -14.75 -0.98 -4.32
CA ASP A 231 -14.15 0.35 -4.44
C ASP A 231 -14.83 1.30 -3.46
N LYS A 232 -14.05 1.80 -2.51
CA LYS A 232 -14.44 2.73 -1.46
C LYS A 232 -13.80 4.09 -1.66
N THR A 233 -13.16 4.31 -2.80
CA THR A 233 -12.52 5.58 -3.15
C THR A 233 -13.58 6.68 -3.13
N PRO A 234 -13.38 7.77 -2.36
CA PRO A 234 -14.33 8.87 -2.32
C PRO A 234 -14.54 9.44 -3.73
N HIS A 235 -15.80 9.54 -4.16
CA HIS A 235 -16.11 10.23 -5.41
C HIS A 235 -15.86 11.73 -5.23
N ARG A 236 -15.29 12.37 -6.26
CA ARG A 236 -15.22 13.83 -6.30
C ARG A 236 -16.64 14.36 -6.51
N VAL A 237 -17.13 15.11 -5.54
CA VAL A 237 -18.37 15.89 -5.71
C VAL A 237 -17.99 17.14 -6.49
N GLU A 238 -18.77 17.50 -7.51
CA GLU A 238 -18.63 18.80 -8.17
C GLU A 238 -18.67 19.90 -7.10
N GLU A 239 -17.71 20.82 -7.16
CA GLU A 239 -17.74 21.96 -6.25
C GLU A 239 -19.03 22.72 -6.51
N GLN A 240 -19.85 22.86 -5.45
CA GLN A 240 -21.08 23.63 -5.50
C GLN A 240 -20.71 25.05 -5.05
N PRO A 241 -20.33 25.97 -5.96
CA PRO A 241 -19.85 27.30 -5.59
C PRO A 241 -20.82 28.05 -4.67
N ASP A 242 -22.13 27.78 -4.81
CA ASP A 242 -23.19 28.39 -4.00
C ASP A 242 -23.30 27.82 -2.57
N LYS A 243 -22.82 26.58 -2.36
CA LYS A 243 -22.81 25.91 -1.03
C LYS A 243 -21.47 25.93 -0.35
N VAL A 244 -20.39 26.19 -1.09
CA VAL A 244 -19.13 26.53 -0.44
C VAL A 244 -19.22 27.99 0.00
N GLN A 245 -19.85 28.20 1.16
CA GLN A 245 -19.58 29.37 1.98
C GLN A 245 -18.11 29.28 2.43
N TYR A 246 -17.19 29.52 1.49
CA TYR A 246 -15.85 29.94 1.84
C TYR A 246 -16.00 31.16 2.73
N LEU A 247 -15.18 31.19 3.77
CA LEU A 247 -15.11 32.23 4.78
C LEU A 247 -15.40 33.60 4.17
N ARG A 248 -16.28 34.35 4.85
CA ARG A 248 -16.55 35.76 4.55
C ARG A 248 -15.26 36.43 4.06
N GLN A 249 -15.35 37.18 2.96
CA GLN A 249 -14.28 38.05 2.50
C GLN A 249 -13.89 38.99 3.67
N THR A 250 -12.88 38.63 4.44
CA THR A 250 -12.37 39.45 5.55
C THR A 250 -11.06 40.15 5.17
N GLY A 251 -10.65 40.08 3.90
CA GLY A 251 -9.48 40.78 3.38
C GLY A 251 -9.88 42.05 2.63
N ASP A 252 -9.22 43.17 2.94
CA ASP A 252 -9.46 44.48 2.32
C ASP A 252 -8.82 44.65 0.93
N MET A 253 -8.06 43.66 0.44
CA MET A 253 -7.36 43.76 -0.85
C MET A 253 -8.25 43.33 -2.01
N GLN A 254 -8.18 44.08 -3.11
CA GLN A 254 -8.85 43.74 -4.36
C GLN A 254 -8.08 42.62 -5.09
N TRP A 255 -8.83 41.76 -5.77
CA TRP A 255 -8.30 40.62 -6.53
C TRP A 255 -8.87 40.64 -7.94
N ASP A 256 -8.01 40.42 -8.93
CA ASP A 256 -8.45 40.24 -10.31
C ASP A 256 -9.15 38.88 -10.48
N SER A 257 -10.12 38.83 -11.41
CA SER A 257 -10.88 37.61 -11.71
C SER A 257 -9.99 36.43 -12.08
N GLU A 258 -8.92 36.68 -12.86
CA GLU A 258 -7.95 35.65 -13.27
C GLU A 258 -7.13 35.10 -12.10
N ALA A 259 -6.77 35.95 -11.13
CA ALA A 259 -6.07 35.52 -9.92
C ALA A 259 -7.00 34.67 -9.02
N ILE A 260 -8.28 35.03 -8.94
CA ILE A 260 -9.30 34.26 -8.22
C ILE A 260 -9.48 32.87 -8.85
N GLU A 261 -9.63 32.79 -10.18
CA GLU A 261 -9.73 31.51 -10.89
C GLU A 261 -8.51 30.62 -10.66
N SER A 262 -7.30 31.20 -10.65
CA SER A 262 -6.06 30.47 -10.36
C SER A 262 -6.03 29.89 -8.94
N ILE A 263 -6.57 30.58 -7.93
CA ILE A 263 -6.70 30.04 -6.57
C ILE A 263 -7.80 28.99 -6.48
N ASN A 264 -8.90 29.16 -7.20
CA ASN A 264 -9.99 28.19 -7.22
C ASN A 264 -9.59 26.82 -7.79
N ARG A 265 -8.48 26.72 -8.52
CA ARG A 265 -7.92 25.42 -8.93
C ARG A 265 -7.24 24.64 -7.79
N ALA A 266 -6.88 25.29 -6.69
CA ALA A 266 -6.31 24.62 -5.51
C ALA A 266 -7.41 23.93 -4.68
N PRO A 267 -7.12 22.90 -3.89
CA PRO A 267 -8.11 22.30 -2.97
C PRO A 267 -8.65 23.31 -1.94
N GLY A 268 -9.96 23.26 -1.67
CA GLY A 268 -10.66 24.23 -0.79
C GLY A 268 -10.00 24.48 0.58
N MET A 269 -9.47 23.44 1.23
CA MET A 269 -8.77 23.54 2.53
C MET A 269 -7.54 24.47 2.50
N ILE A 270 -6.83 24.55 1.38
CA ILE A 270 -5.60 25.34 1.28
C ILE A 270 -5.83 26.69 0.58
N ARG A 271 -7.00 26.94 -0.02
CA ARG A 271 -7.31 28.19 -0.71
C ARG A 271 -7.16 29.40 0.22
N GLN A 272 -7.69 29.31 1.44
CA GLN A 272 -7.58 30.38 2.42
C GLN A 272 -6.12 30.65 2.78
N TYR A 273 -5.34 29.61 3.04
CA TYR A 273 -3.92 29.75 3.35
C TYR A 273 -3.15 30.43 2.20
N ILE A 274 -3.34 29.97 0.96
CA ILE A 274 -2.70 30.58 -0.23
C ILE A 274 -3.10 32.06 -0.34
N ARG A 275 -4.38 32.37 -0.16
CA ARG A 275 -4.89 33.74 -0.21
C ARG A 275 -4.22 34.62 0.84
N GLU A 276 -4.20 34.21 2.10
CA GLU A 276 -3.58 34.97 3.20
C GLU A 276 -2.10 35.22 2.96
N GLN A 277 -1.36 34.24 2.45
CA GLN A 277 0.05 34.40 2.12
C GLN A 277 0.27 35.38 0.96
N VAL A 278 -0.57 35.34 -0.07
CA VAL A 278 -0.48 36.26 -1.22
C VAL A 278 -0.87 37.68 -0.81
N GLU A 279 -1.91 37.87 0.00
CA GLU A 279 -2.29 39.19 0.53
C GLU A 279 -1.20 39.75 1.46
N LYS A 280 -0.57 38.90 2.28
CA LYS A 280 0.58 39.28 3.10
C LYS A 280 1.75 39.74 2.21
N TYR A 281 2.12 38.93 1.23
CA TYR A 281 3.19 39.24 0.26
C TYR A 281 2.94 40.57 -0.45
N ALA A 282 1.70 40.79 -0.88
CA ALA A 282 1.29 41.98 -1.60
C ALA A 282 1.36 43.24 -0.72
N ARG A 283 0.89 43.17 0.54
CA ARG A 283 1.01 44.26 1.51
C ARG A 283 2.46 44.64 1.79
N GLU A 284 3.33 43.65 1.98
CA GLU A 284 4.76 43.86 2.25
C GLU A 284 5.48 44.58 1.10
N ARG A 285 5.01 44.42 -0.14
CA ARG A 285 5.56 45.06 -1.34
C ARG A 285 4.76 46.26 -1.84
N GLY A 286 3.74 46.69 -1.10
CA GLY A 286 2.94 47.87 -1.40
C GLY A 286 1.98 47.71 -2.58
N PHE A 287 1.69 46.48 -3.02
CA PHE A 287 0.66 46.24 -4.02
C PHE A 287 -0.72 46.53 -3.43
N GLN A 288 -1.61 47.16 -4.21
CA GLN A 288 -2.98 47.50 -3.80
C GLN A 288 -4.01 46.53 -4.36
N ASN A 289 -3.66 45.82 -5.45
CA ASN A 289 -4.49 44.86 -6.15
C ASN A 289 -3.70 43.58 -6.44
N ILE A 290 -4.34 42.43 -6.29
CA ILE A 290 -3.73 41.13 -6.57
C ILE A 290 -4.07 40.73 -8.01
N SER A 291 -3.14 41.02 -8.92
CA SER A 291 -3.19 40.51 -10.29
C SER A 291 -2.68 39.07 -10.38
N LEU A 292 -2.90 38.43 -11.53
CA LEU A 292 -2.35 37.10 -11.81
C LEU A 292 -0.82 37.08 -11.68
N ASP A 293 -0.14 38.15 -12.08
CA ASP A 293 1.32 38.29 -11.98
C ASP A 293 1.78 38.35 -10.51
N VAL A 294 1.12 39.16 -9.68
CA VAL A 294 1.42 39.25 -8.24
C VAL A 294 1.18 37.90 -7.56
N LEU A 295 0.14 37.16 -7.95
CA LEU A 295 -0.14 35.81 -7.46
C LEU A 295 0.96 34.83 -7.86
N GLN A 296 1.42 34.85 -9.10
CA GLN A 296 2.51 33.98 -9.58
C GLN A 296 3.84 34.33 -8.91
N GLU A 297 4.13 35.61 -8.72
CA GLU A 297 5.31 36.10 -8.01
C GLU A 297 5.28 35.67 -6.54
N ALA A 298 4.14 35.81 -5.87
CA ALA A 298 3.93 35.37 -4.50
C ALA A 298 4.08 33.85 -4.36
N LYS A 299 3.48 33.05 -5.27
CA LYS A 299 3.60 31.58 -5.29
C LYS A 299 5.05 31.13 -5.50
N SER A 300 5.79 31.83 -6.37
CA SER A 300 7.21 31.53 -6.62
C SER A 300 8.08 31.83 -5.39
N ASN A 301 7.78 32.91 -4.66
CA ASN A 301 8.41 33.24 -3.38
C ASN A 301 7.95 32.31 -2.23
N LEU A 302 6.72 31.79 -2.28
CA LEU A 302 6.20 30.82 -1.30
C LEU A 302 6.86 29.45 -1.43
N ASN A 303 7.40 29.09 -2.60
CA ASN A 303 8.25 27.90 -2.73
C ASN A 303 9.61 28.04 -1.99
N GLU A 304 9.94 29.23 -1.48
CA GLU A 304 11.07 29.49 -0.57
C GLU A 304 10.63 29.55 0.92
N CYS A 305 9.55 28.86 1.31
CA CYS A 305 9.10 28.81 2.71
C CYS A 305 10.05 27.97 3.59
N PRO A 306 10.30 28.32 4.88
CA PRO A 306 11.36 27.74 5.72
C PRO A 306 11.29 26.23 6.00
N VAL A 307 10.16 25.59 5.68
CA VAL A 307 9.98 24.14 5.81
C VAL A 307 10.87 23.38 4.80
N THR A 308 11.23 23.99 3.66
CA THR A 308 12.19 23.39 2.70
C THR A 308 13.66 23.67 3.05
N LYS A 309 13.96 24.63 3.95
CA LYS A 309 15.34 24.87 4.45
C LYS A 309 15.73 23.88 5.56
N ALA A 310 14.78 23.43 6.39
CA ALA A 310 15.06 22.41 7.41
C ALA A 310 15.45 21.05 6.81
N ALA A 311 15.06 20.76 5.57
CA ALA A 311 15.42 19.53 4.86
C ALA A 311 16.74 19.63 4.06
N LYS A 312 17.34 20.82 3.92
CA LYS A 312 18.59 21.02 3.16
C LYS A 312 19.80 21.37 4.03
N ASN A 313 19.60 21.72 5.29
CA ASN A 313 20.67 22.06 6.22
C ASN A 313 20.52 21.30 7.53
N ASN A 314 20.70 19.98 7.49
CA ASN A 314 21.15 19.23 8.65
C ASN A 314 22.30 18.32 8.17
N PRO A 315 23.51 18.44 8.73
CA PRO A 315 24.65 17.60 8.36
C PRO A 315 24.43 16.13 8.70
#